data_AF-A0A1Z2L0Y8-F1
#
_entry.id   AF-A0A1Z2L0Y8-F1
#
_cell.length_a   1.000
_cell.length_b   1.000
_cell.length_c   1.000
_cell.angle_alpha   90.00
_cell.angle_beta   90.00
_cell.angle_gamma   90.00
#
_symmetry.space_group_name_H-M   'P 1'
#
loop_
_entity.id
_entity.type
_entity.pdbx_description
1 polymer ?
#
loop_
_entity_poly.entity_id
_entity_poly.type
_entity_poly.pdbx_seq_one_letter_code
_entity_poly.pdbx_strand_id
1 'polypeptide(L)'
;MKIDDLVIPETAACVAAREVATAYCSPALLNHSIRSYLWAAAHAKEAGIAFDAELLYVAALLHDIGLVKEFDSHSVSFDEAGGHVAWVFAAGAGWPVERRVRVAEVIVRHMWSRVDVAEDPEGHLLEYSTSVDISGRGIDAIPAGLRAEVLDRYPRLGLKDEFVACFESQAERKPDSSAAAAVRNGIAARVAANPWTPERPRWSRVPPLLGVRAFSGPAYEGRHAPTRQLAGSDRSAQAFRRRLIAVLAASMAESNSWFIGAGRQRLLPFTRSSLIRYRGPALRPRSSSIPLSTSTYLMSSQGMNRRLSGVLVRMPSASTNVRPE
;
A
#
# COMPACT_ATOMS: atom_id res chain seq x y z
N MET A 1 15.43 -11.03 23.37
CA MET A 1 15.38 -10.74 21.92
C MET A 1 16.14 -9.47 21.60
N LYS A 2 16.96 -9.52 20.56
CA LYS A 2 17.77 -8.46 19.94
C LYS A 2 17.40 -8.34 18.47
N ILE A 3 17.78 -7.26 17.80
CA ILE A 3 17.43 -7.09 16.38
C ILE A 3 18.02 -8.21 15.50
N ASP A 4 19.24 -8.68 15.84
CA ASP A 4 19.93 -9.75 15.11
C ASP A 4 19.28 -11.14 15.33
N ASP A 5 18.35 -11.26 16.29
CA ASP A 5 17.56 -12.48 16.49
C ASP A 5 16.39 -12.58 15.48
N LEU A 6 16.15 -11.54 14.68
CA LEU A 6 15.08 -11.46 13.70
C LEU A 6 15.62 -11.73 12.29
N VAL A 7 14.92 -12.57 11.55
CA VAL A 7 15.24 -12.81 10.14
C VAL A 7 14.76 -11.61 9.33
N ILE A 8 15.67 -10.98 8.58
CA ILE A 8 15.33 -9.99 7.55
C ILE A 8 15.58 -10.66 6.20
N PRO A 9 14.54 -10.92 5.38
CA PRO A 9 14.72 -11.60 4.10
C PRO A 9 15.51 -10.72 3.12
N GLU A 10 16.54 -11.31 2.50
CA GLU A 10 17.42 -10.62 1.54
C GLU A 10 17.14 -11.03 0.09
N THR A 11 15.93 -11.50 -0.19
CA THR A 11 15.56 -11.93 -1.54
C THR A 11 15.48 -10.74 -2.50
N ALA A 12 15.54 -11.02 -3.81
CA ALA A 12 15.48 -9.97 -4.83
C ALA A 12 14.21 -9.10 -4.71
N ALA A 13 13.07 -9.70 -4.34
CA ALA A 13 11.83 -8.96 -4.10
C ALA A 13 11.95 -8.04 -2.88
N CYS A 14 12.57 -8.49 -1.78
CA CYS A 14 12.74 -7.68 -0.58
C CYS A 14 13.69 -6.49 -0.81
N VAL A 15 14.80 -6.73 -1.53
CA VAL A 15 15.73 -5.67 -1.92
C VAL A 15 15.04 -4.63 -2.81
N ALA A 16 14.27 -5.08 -3.82
CA ALA A 16 13.55 -4.19 -4.71
C ALA A 16 12.43 -3.42 -3.99
N ALA A 17 11.70 -4.04 -3.07
CA ALA A 17 10.66 -3.36 -2.27
C ALA A 17 11.29 -2.26 -1.41
N ARG A 18 12.47 -2.52 -0.84
CA ARG A 18 13.22 -1.52 -0.08
C ARG A 18 13.72 -0.39 -0.98
N GLU A 19 14.18 -0.68 -2.19
CA GLU A 19 14.55 0.34 -3.18
C GLU A 19 13.35 1.24 -3.51
N VAL A 20 12.19 0.66 -3.79
CA VAL A 20 10.94 1.41 -4.07
C VAL A 20 10.54 2.27 -2.88
N ALA A 21 10.44 1.69 -1.68
CA ALA A 21 10.09 2.44 -0.48
C ALA A 21 11.09 3.56 -0.19
N THR A 22 12.39 3.33 -0.41
CA THR A 22 13.44 4.36 -0.24
C THR A 22 13.32 5.49 -1.26
N ALA A 23 12.89 5.18 -2.48
CA ALA A 23 12.77 6.16 -3.55
C ALA A 23 11.57 7.11 -3.39
N TYR A 24 10.46 6.61 -2.81
CA TYR A 24 9.19 7.34 -2.80
C TYR A 24 8.70 7.75 -1.41
N CYS A 25 8.96 6.95 -0.37
CA CYS A 25 8.54 7.29 0.98
C CYS A 25 9.44 8.37 1.58
N SER A 26 8.86 9.19 2.47
CA SER A 26 9.68 10.03 3.34
C SER A 26 10.57 9.16 4.25
N PRO A 27 11.64 9.71 4.83
CA PRO A 27 12.44 8.98 5.82
C PRO A 27 11.61 8.47 7.01
N ALA A 28 10.57 9.19 7.42
CA ALA A 28 9.73 8.79 8.55
C ALA A 28 8.84 7.58 8.18
N LEU A 29 8.20 7.61 7.00
CA LEU A 29 7.39 6.50 6.49
C LEU A 29 8.25 5.28 6.15
N LEU A 30 9.42 5.46 5.53
CA LEU A 30 10.35 4.36 5.28
C LEU A 30 10.76 3.66 6.59
N ASN A 31 11.14 4.44 7.60
CA ASN A 31 11.50 3.89 8.90
C ASN A 31 10.28 3.24 9.58
N HIS A 32 9.08 3.81 9.45
CA HIS A 32 7.84 3.20 9.92
C HIS A 32 7.65 1.81 9.30
N SER A 33 7.69 1.70 7.98
CA SER A 33 7.54 0.44 7.26
C SER A 33 8.56 -0.62 7.69
N ILE A 34 9.83 -0.25 7.87
CA ILE A 34 10.88 -1.16 8.35
C ILE A 34 10.58 -1.58 9.80
N ARG A 35 10.21 -0.64 10.67
CA ARG A 35 9.86 -0.94 12.06
C ARG A 35 8.64 -1.86 12.15
N SER A 36 7.61 -1.64 11.33
CA SER A 36 6.42 -2.51 11.27
C SER A 36 6.81 -3.96 10.97
N TYR A 37 7.71 -4.21 10.01
CA TYR A 37 8.23 -5.56 9.80
C TYR A 37 8.94 -6.13 11.05
N LEU A 38 9.80 -5.35 11.69
CA LEU A 38 10.57 -5.81 12.85
C LEU A 38 9.67 -6.12 14.05
N TRP A 39 8.64 -5.31 14.29
CA TRP A 39 7.65 -5.59 15.33
C TRP A 39 6.81 -6.82 15.02
N ALA A 40 6.44 -7.00 13.75
CA ALA A 40 5.73 -8.18 13.29
C ALA A 40 6.58 -9.46 13.47
N ALA A 41 7.83 -9.45 13.03
CA ALA A 41 8.75 -10.58 13.18
C ALA A 41 9.02 -10.92 14.65
N ALA A 42 9.16 -9.90 15.51
CA ALA A 42 9.31 -10.09 16.95
C ALA A 42 8.07 -10.71 17.58
N HIS A 43 6.88 -10.20 17.23
CA HIS A 43 5.63 -10.75 17.73
C HIS A 43 5.42 -12.20 17.28
N ALA A 44 5.67 -12.49 16.00
CA ALA A 44 5.58 -13.84 15.47
C ALA A 44 6.51 -14.82 16.19
N LYS A 45 7.74 -14.39 16.50
CA LYS A 45 8.71 -15.21 17.23
C LYS A 45 8.29 -15.52 18.66
N GLU A 46 7.81 -14.52 19.40
CA GLU A 46 7.33 -14.72 20.79
C GLU A 46 6.05 -15.57 20.83
N ALA A 47 5.15 -15.37 19.87
CA ALA A 47 3.85 -16.06 19.83
C ALA A 47 3.87 -17.40 19.07
N GLY A 48 4.99 -17.79 18.46
CA GLY A 48 5.10 -19.01 17.65
C GLY A 48 4.25 -19.00 16.38
N ILE A 49 4.02 -17.82 15.79
CA ILE A 49 3.21 -17.65 14.58
C ILE A 49 4.09 -17.91 13.36
N ALA A 50 3.70 -18.90 12.54
CA ALA A 50 4.32 -19.15 11.25
C ALA A 50 3.76 -18.21 10.17
N PHE A 51 4.61 -17.71 9.28
CA PHE A 51 4.24 -16.77 8.22
C PHE A 51 5.23 -16.80 7.05
N ASP A 52 4.80 -16.32 5.88
CA ASP A 52 5.70 -16.04 4.74
C ASP A 52 6.47 -14.74 4.97
N ALA A 53 7.74 -14.87 5.37
CA ALA A 53 8.57 -13.72 5.72
C ALA A 53 8.86 -12.77 4.57
N GLU A 54 9.02 -13.27 3.34
CA GLU A 54 9.23 -12.42 2.17
C GLU A 54 7.94 -11.65 1.83
N LEU A 55 6.77 -12.31 1.89
CA LEU A 55 5.48 -11.64 1.66
C LEU A 55 5.24 -10.55 2.69
N LEU A 56 5.42 -10.84 3.97
CA LEU A 56 5.20 -9.88 5.05
C LEU A 56 6.18 -8.71 4.96
N TYR A 57 7.44 -8.95 4.60
CA TYR A 57 8.44 -7.89 4.43
C TYR A 57 8.07 -6.94 3.28
N VAL A 58 7.67 -7.48 2.12
CA VAL A 58 7.21 -6.66 0.99
C VAL A 58 5.93 -5.90 1.34
N ALA A 59 4.97 -6.56 2.00
CA ALA A 59 3.74 -5.91 2.46
C ALA A 59 4.05 -4.74 3.41
N ALA A 60 4.90 -4.96 4.42
CA ALA A 60 5.29 -3.93 5.37
C ALA A 60 5.99 -2.73 4.70
N LEU A 61 6.84 -2.98 3.68
CA LEU A 61 7.49 -1.91 2.94
C LEU A 61 6.58 -1.09 2.03
N LEU A 62 5.46 -1.67 1.59
CA LEU A 62 4.57 -1.04 0.62
C LEU A 62 3.20 -0.66 1.18
N HIS A 63 2.87 -0.99 2.43
CA HIS A 63 1.51 -0.79 2.96
C HIS A 63 1.05 0.68 2.94
N ASP A 64 1.96 1.61 3.19
CA ASP A 64 1.72 3.05 3.22
C ASP A 64 2.07 3.75 1.89
N ILE A 65 2.46 3.00 0.84
CA ILE A 65 2.89 3.62 -0.43
C ILE A 65 1.77 4.45 -1.08
N GLY A 66 0.51 4.11 -0.82
CA GLY A 66 -0.65 4.89 -1.28
C GLY A 66 -0.82 6.25 -0.59
N LEU A 67 -0.05 6.55 0.47
CA LEU A 67 -0.03 7.88 1.09
C LEU A 67 0.90 8.86 0.35
N VAL A 68 1.84 8.37 -0.46
CA VAL A 68 2.74 9.24 -1.23
C VAL A 68 2.05 9.76 -2.49
N LYS A 69 2.33 11.00 -2.87
CA LYS A 69 1.60 11.71 -3.94
C LYS A 69 1.63 10.98 -5.30
N GLU A 70 2.69 10.21 -5.59
CA GLU A 70 2.86 9.48 -6.85
C GLU A 70 1.89 8.30 -6.98
N PHE A 71 1.44 7.74 -5.86
CA PHE A 71 0.60 6.55 -5.81
C PHE A 71 -0.73 6.77 -5.08
N ASP A 72 -0.99 7.97 -4.58
CA ASP A 72 -2.28 8.33 -4.00
C ASP A 72 -3.37 8.36 -5.08
N SER A 73 -4.30 7.41 -4.99
CA SER A 73 -5.48 7.43 -5.83
C SER A 73 -6.41 8.57 -5.43
N HIS A 74 -6.98 9.23 -6.44
CA HIS A 74 -8.00 10.24 -6.21
C HIS A 74 -9.30 9.66 -5.63
N SER A 75 -9.62 8.39 -5.93
CA SER A 75 -10.94 7.81 -5.64
C SER A 75 -10.93 6.66 -4.65
N VAL A 76 -9.85 5.87 -4.56
CA VAL A 76 -9.79 4.69 -3.69
C VAL A 76 -8.97 4.97 -2.42
N SER A 77 -9.23 4.20 -1.37
CA SER A 77 -8.51 4.32 -0.10
C SER A 77 -7.00 4.10 -0.30
N PHE A 78 -6.15 4.70 0.54
CA PHE A 78 -4.69 4.62 0.39
C PHE A 78 -4.18 3.17 0.50
N ASP A 79 -4.78 2.38 1.38
CA ASP A 79 -4.45 0.96 1.59
C ASP A 79 -4.85 0.12 0.38
N GLU A 80 -5.99 0.40 -0.26
CA GLU A 80 -6.39 -0.22 -1.52
C GLU A 80 -5.44 0.17 -2.66
N ALA A 81 -5.11 1.47 -2.78
CA ALA A 81 -4.13 1.94 -3.76
C ALA A 81 -2.76 1.28 -3.55
N GLY A 82 -2.30 1.19 -2.30
CA GLY A 82 -1.07 0.49 -1.92
C GLY A 82 -1.13 -1.00 -2.26
N GLY A 83 -2.27 -1.65 -2.04
CA GLY A 83 -2.52 -3.03 -2.45
C GLY A 83 -2.39 -3.22 -3.96
N HIS A 84 -2.92 -2.31 -4.78
CA HIS A 84 -2.76 -2.33 -6.23
C HIS A 84 -1.28 -2.18 -6.65
N VAL A 85 -0.54 -1.26 -6.03
CA VAL A 85 0.90 -1.10 -6.28
C VAL A 85 1.66 -2.37 -5.91
N ALA A 86 1.38 -2.97 -4.76
CA ALA A 86 2.02 -4.20 -4.32
C ALA A 86 1.72 -5.39 -5.24
N TRP A 87 0.51 -5.49 -5.78
CA TRP A 87 0.16 -6.50 -6.77
C TRP A 87 1.02 -6.39 -8.02
N VAL A 88 1.15 -5.17 -8.58
CA VAL A 88 1.96 -4.91 -9.78
C VAL A 88 3.45 -5.13 -9.49
N PHE A 89 3.92 -4.69 -8.32
CA PHE A 89 5.27 -4.94 -7.84
C PHE A 89 5.57 -6.44 -7.79
N ALA A 90 4.69 -7.23 -7.17
CA ALA A 90 4.84 -8.68 -7.05
C ALA A 90 4.77 -9.38 -8.42
N ALA A 91 3.99 -8.85 -9.37
CA ALA A 91 4.02 -9.29 -10.75
C ALA A 91 5.38 -9.07 -11.41
N GLY A 92 5.97 -7.88 -11.24
CA GLY A 92 7.32 -7.56 -11.71
C GLY A 92 8.41 -8.43 -11.04
N ALA A 93 8.21 -8.78 -9.77
CA ALA A 93 9.06 -9.70 -9.01
C ALA A 93 8.94 -11.17 -9.47
N GLY A 94 7.92 -11.49 -10.28
CA GLY A 94 7.69 -12.83 -10.81
C GLY A 94 6.94 -13.76 -9.86
N TRP A 95 6.21 -13.24 -8.88
CA TRP A 95 5.40 -14.06 -7.97
C TRP A 95 4.21 -14.70 -8.72
N PRO A 96 3.71 -15.86 -8.27
CA PRO A 96 2.46 -16.42 -8.79
C PRO A 96 1.27 -15.53 -8.44
N VAL A 97 0.19 -15.58 -9.22
CA VAL A 97 -0.95 -14.64 -9.12
C VAL A 97 -1.57 -14.67 -7.73
N GLU A 98 -1.71 -15.85 -7.14
CA GLU A 98 -2.29 -16.07 -5.81
C GLU A 98 -1.51 -15.29 -4.75
N ARG A 99 -0.17 -15.27 -4.85
CA ARG A 99 0.69 -14.55 -3.91
C ARG A 99 0.66 -13.02 -4.13
N ARG A 100 0.37 -12.57 -5.36
CA ARG A 100 0.16 -11.14 -5.66
C ARG A 100 -1.16 -10.64 -5.07
N VAL A 101 -2.23 -11.44 -5.21
CA VAL A 101 -3.51 -11.16 -4.54
C VAL A 101 -3.29 -11.12 -3.04
N ARG A 102 -2.56 -12.10 -2.50
CA ARG A 102 -2.30 -12.19 -1.08
C ARG A 102 -1.59 -10.97 -0.50
N VAL A 103 -0.54 -10.46 -1.14
CA VAL A 103 0.15 -9.26 -0.64
C VAL A 103 -0.75 -8.02 -0.68
N ALA A 104 -1.61 -7.89 -1.70
CA ALA A 104 -2.57 -6.80 -1.78
C ALA A 104 -3.61 -6.89 -0.64
N GLU A 105 -4.12 -8.08 -0.36
CA GLU A 105 -5.06 -8.32 0.75
C GLU A 105 -4.44 -8.02 2.11
N VAL A 106 -3.22 -8.50 2.36
CA VAL A 106 -2.49 -8.24 3.61
C VAL A 106 -2.30 -6.75 3.83
N ILE A 107 -1.99 -6.00 2.77
CA ILE A 107 -1.95 -4.54 2.84
C ILE A 107 -3.33 -4.00 3.17
N VAL A 108 -4.41 -4.28 2.43
CA VAL A 108 -5.74 -3.73 2.78
C VAL A 108 -6.16 -4.05 4.23
N ARG A 109 -5.87 -5.27 4.70
CA ARG A 109 -6.22 -5.74 6.05
C ARG A 109 -5.42 -5.06 7.17
N HIS A 110 -4.30 -4.39 6.89
CA HIS A 110 -3.54 -3.68 7.93
C HIS A 110 -4.33 -2.53 8.58
N MET A 111 -5.35 -2.00 7.88
CA MET A 111 -6.25 -0.96 8.38
C MET A 111 -7.50 -1.49 9.09
N TRP A 112 -7.68 -2.81 9.16
CA TRP A 112 -8.82 -3.41 9.84
C TRP A 112 -8.67 -3.29 11.36
N SER A 113 -9.78 -3.38 12.08
CA SER A 113 -9.76 -3.31 13.55
C SER A 113 -9.19 -4.56 14.20
N ARG A 114 -9.22 -5.69 13.49
CA ARG A 114 -8.68 -6.99 13.90
C ARG A 114 -8.60 -7.92 12.68
N VAL A 115 -7.54 -8.71 12.64
CA VAL A 115 -7.40 -9.85 11.71
C VAL A 115 -7.20 -11.13 12.55
N ASP A 116 -7.91 -12.20 12.20
CA ASP A 116 -7.75 -13.50 12.88
C ASP A 116 -6.46 -14.18 12.43
N VAL A 117 -5.56 -14.43 13.39
CA VAL A 117 -4.27 -15.09 13.15
C VAL A 117 -4.41 -16.52 12.63
N ALA A 118 -5.51 -17.21 12.93
CA ALA A 118 -5.73 -18.57 12.46
C ALA A 118 -6.07 -18.63 10.97
N GLU A 119 -6.66 -17.57 10.42
CA GLU A 119 -7.04 -17.46 9.01
C GLU A 119 -6.00 -16.71 8.18
N ASP A 120 -5.41 -15.67 8.77
CA ASP A 120 -4.51 -14.74 8.10
C ASP A 120 -3.36 -14.32 9.04
N PRO A 121 -2.30 -15.14 9.13
CA PRO A 121 -1.12 -14.80 9.93
C PRO A 121 -0.43 -13.50 9.49
N GLU A 122 -0.20 -13.29 8.19
CA GLU A 122 0.55 -12.11 7.72
C GLU A 122 -0.20 -10.80 7.92
N GLY A 123 -1.51 -10.78 7.68
CA GLY A 123 -2.41 -9.66 7.91
C GLY A 123 -2.58 -9.37 9.38
N HIS A 124 -2.68 -10.40 10.23
CA HIS A 124 -2.64 -10.25 11.69
C HIS A 124 -1.34 -9.58 12.15
N LEU A 125 -0.20 -10.07 11.68
CA LEU A 125 1.09 -9.53 12.05
C LEU A 125 1.28 -8.09 11.55
N LEU A 126 0.80 -7.76 10.35
CA LEU A 126 0.90 -6.40 9.81
C LEU A 126 -0.05 -5.42 10.52
N GLU A 127 -1.30 -5.80 10.78
CA GLU A 127 -2.27 -5.01 11.55
C GLU A 127 -1.76 -4.72 12.97
N TYR A 128 -1.25 -5.76 13.65
CA TYR A 128 -0.69 -5.63 14.99
C TYR A 128 0.51 -4.69 15.00
N SER A 129 1.47 -4.90 14.09
CA SER A 129 2.73 -4.16 14.08
C SER A 129 2.60 -2.68 13.71
N THR A 130 1.71 -2.34 12.78
CA THR A 130 1.41 -0.94 12.47
C THR A 130 0.67 -0.27 13.63
N SER A 131 -0.25 -0.98 14.30
CA SER A 131 -0.91 -0.51 15.53
C SER A 131 0.08 -0.21 16.66
N VAL A 132 1.07 -1.08 16.85
CA VAL A 132 2.19 -0.89 17.77
C VAL A 132 2.97 0.38 17.41
N ASP A 133 3.39 0.55 16.16
CA ASP A 133 4.25 1.68 15.79
C ASP A 133 3.51 3.02 15.70
N ILE A 134 2.23 3.04 15.33
CA ILE A 134 1.43 4.27 15.21
C ILE A 134 0.85 4.70 16.55
N SER A 135 0.22 3.78 17.28
CA SER A 135 -0.54 4.11 18.51
C SER A 135 0.09 3.61 19.82
N GLY A 136 1.15 2.81 19.76
CA GLY A 136 1.74 2.18 20.94
C GLY A 136 0.89 1.04 21.52
N ARG A 137 -0.16 0.60 20.84
CA ARG A 137 -1.02 -0.50 21.28
C ARG A 137 -0.26 -1.82 21.17
N GLY A 138 -0.27 -2.65 22.21
CA GLY A 138 0.46 -3.93 22.21
C GLY A 138 1.97 -3.79 22.49
N ILE A 139 2.45 -2.58 22.77
CA ILE A 139 3.84 -2.28 23.11
C ILE A 139 4.47 -3.20 24.15
N ASP A 140 3.72 -3.62 25.17
CA ASP A 140 4.24 -4.38 26.31
C ASP A 140 4.66 -5.81 25.92
N ALA A 141 4.14 -6.33 24.81
CA ALA A 141 4.57 -7.61 24.26
C ALA A 141 5.90 -7.52 23.51
N ILE A 142 6.45 -6.31 23.27
CA ILE A 142 7.75 -6.14 22.64
C ILE A 142 8.83 -5.88 23.72
N PRO A 143 9.90 -6.70 23.79
CA PRO A 143 10.97 -6.51 24.77
C PRO A 143 11.59 -5.11 24.71
N ALA A 144 11.80 -4.48 25.87
CA ALA A 144 12.33 -3.10 25.96
C ALA A 144 13.70 -2.93 25.29
N GLY A 145 14.58 -3.93 25.41
CA GLY A 145 15.90 -3.92 24.76
C GLY A 145 15.81 -3.91 23.24
N LEU A 146 14.91 -4.71 22.67
CA LEU A 146 14.64 -4.71 21.23
C LEU A 146 14.06 -3.36 20.78
N ARG A 147 13.11 -2.81 21.55
CA ARG A 147 12.52 -1.49 21.26
C ARG A 147 13.59 -0.42 21.12
N ALA A 148 14.53 -0.37 22.07
CA ALA A 148 15.60 0.61 22.07
C ALA A 148 16.52 0.47 20.83
N GLU A 149 16.93 -0.74 20.47
CA GLU A 149 17.80 -1.00 19.31
C GLU A 149 17.15 -0.62 17.98
N VAL A 150 15.88 -1.01 17.80
CA VAL A 150 15.14 -0.72 16.58
C VAL A 150 14.89 0.79 16.44
N LEU A 151 14.55 1.49 17.52
CA LEU A 151 14.34 2.95 17.49
C LEU A 151 15.64 3.75 17.33
N ASP A 152 16.78 3.21 17.76
CA ASP A 152 18.09 3.81 17.51
C ASP A 152 18.49 3.68 16.02
N ARG A 153 18.31 2.49 15.43
CA ARG A 153 18.65 2.21 14.04
C ARG A 153 17.66 2.82 13.03
N TYR A 154 16.38 2.85 13.37
CA TYR A 154 15.29 3.33 12.53
C TYR A 154 14.46 4.38 13.29
N PRO A 155 14.99 5.61 13.48
CA PRO A 155 14.34 6.63 14.29
C PRO A 155 12.96 7.02 13.74
N ARG A 156 12.05 7.40 14.64
CA ARG A 156 10.68 7.81 14.28
C ARG A 156 10.60 9.12 13.52
N LEU A 157 11.56 10.02 13.73
CA LEU A 157 11.57 11.34 13.11
C LEU A 157 10.22 12.06 13.35
N GLY A 158 9.69 12.77 12.35
CA GLY A 158 8.41 13.48 12.42
C GLY A 158 7.17 12.60 12.17
N LEU A 159 7.26 11.28 12.32
CA LEU A 159 6.19 10.35 11.90
C LEU A 159 4.80 10.70 12.46
N LYS A 160 4.71 11.16 13.73
CA LYS A 160 3.41 11.48 14.34
C LYS A 160 2.67 12.54 13.53
N ASP A 161 3.36 13.64 13.24
CA ASP A 161 2.78 14.80 12.56
C ASP A 161 2.49 14.48 11.09
N GLU A 162 3.45 13.83 10.42
CA GLU A 162 3.32 13.43 9.02
C GLU A 162 2.15 12.46 8.81
N PHE A 163 2.04 11.44 9.65
CA PHE A 163 0.99 10.43 9.53
C PHE A 163 -0.41 11.01 9.76
N VAL A 164 -0.57 11.85 10.79
CA VAL A 164 -1.85 12.52 11.06
C VAL A 164 -2.24 13.44 9.91
N ALA A 165 -1.30 14.25 9.40
CA ALA A 165 -1.57 15.13 8.27
C ALA A 165 -1.97 14.34 6.99
N CYS A 166 -1.30 13.23 6.73
CA CYS A 166 -1.66 12.33 5.62
C CYS A 166 -3.10 11.81 5.78
N PHE A 167 -3.47 11.31 6.96
CA PHE A 167 -4.82 10.79 7.19
C PHE A 167 -5.91 11.86 7.18
N GLU A 168 -5.64 13.06 7.68
CA GLU A 168 -6.58 14.19 7.58
C GLU A 168 -6.81 14.59 6.11
N SER A 169 -5.74 14.67 5.31
CA SER A 169 -5.83 14.94 3.87
C SER A 169 -6.60 13.85 3.12
N GLN A 170 -6.38 12.59 3.46
CA GLN A 170 -7.15 11.47 2.90
C GLN A 170 -8.63 11.56 3.29
N ALA A 171 -8.93 11.89 4.56
CA ALA A 171 -10.29 12.01 5.07
C ALA A 171 -11.10 13.13 4.40
N GLU A 172 -10.45 14.27 4.15
CA GLU A 172 -11.07 15.42 3.47
C GLU A 172 -11.48 15.06 2.03
N ARG A 173 -10.59 14.39 1.28
CA ARG A 173 -10.80 14.09 -0.14
C ARG A 173 -11.62 12.83 -0.38
N LYS A 174 -11.50 11.85 0.52
CA LYS A 174 -12.06 10.49 0.40
C LYS A 174 -12.77 10.12 1.70
N PRO A 175 -13.98 10.65 1.96
CA PRO A 175 -14.67 10.51 3.25
C PRO A 175 -15.07 9.07 3.62
N ASP A 176 -15.13 8.17 2.64
CA ASP A 176 -15.43 6.75 2.83
C ASP A 176 -14.17 5.87 2.98
N SER A 177 -12.97 6.47 2.94
CA SER A 177 -11.70 5.74 3.06
C SER A 177 -11.44 5.19 4.48
N SER A 178 -10.53 4.21 4.57
CA SER A 178 -10.07 3.66 5.84
C SER A 178 -9.41 4.73 6.72
N ALA A 179 -8.66 5.65 6.10
CA ALA A 179 -8.08 6.83 6.75
C ALA A 179 -9.15 7.75 7.35
N ALA A 180 -10.22 8.02 6.61
CA ALA A 180 -11.36 8.80 7.12
C ALA A 180 -12.03 8.13 8.32
N ALA A 181 -12.21 6.80 8.26
CA ALA A 181 -12.70 6.03 9.39
C ALA A 181 -11.75 6.11 10.60
N ALA A 182 -10.43 6.03 10.38
CA ALA A 182 -9.43 6.16 11.44
C ALA A 182 -9.46 7.56 12.10
N VAL A 183 -9.60 8.64 11.30
CA VAL A 183 -9.76 10.01 11.78
C VAL A 183 -11.00 10.15 12.65
N ARG A 184 -12.17 9.69 12.17
CA ARG A 184 -13.42 9.68 12.96
C ARG A 184 -13.28 8.89 14.27
N ASN A 185 -12.49 7.82 14.26
CA ASN A 185 -12.19 6.99 15.42
C ASN A 185 -11.00 7.50 16.26
N GLY A 186 -10.66 8.79 16.17
CA GLY A 186 -9.69 9.46 17.05
C GLY A 186 -8.26 8.96 16.90
N ILE A 187 -7.82 8.61 15.69
CA ILE A 187 -6.42 8.18 15.46
C ILE A 187 -5.41 9.26 15.87
N ALA A 188 -5.69 10.54 15.64
CA ALA A 188 -4.80 11.65 16.01
C ALA A 188 -4.48 11.67 17.52
N ALA A 189 -5.49 11.50 18.37
CA ALA A 189 -5.29 11.42 19.82
C ALA A 189 -4.45 10.20 20.23
N ARG A 190 -4.68 9.05 19.58
CA ARG A 190 -3.90 7.83 19.82
C ARG A 190 -2.44 7.97 19.38
N VAL A 191 -2.19 8.60 18.23
CA VAL A 191 -0.84 8.89 17.73
C VAL A 191 -0.11 9.86 18.67
N ALA A 192 -0.79 10.91 19.12
CA ALA A 192 -0.22 11.86 20.08
C ALA A 192 0.18 11.16 21.38
N ALA A 193 -0.67 10.28 21.91
CA ALA A 193 -0.44 9.52 23.14
C ALA A 193 0.62 8.41 23.03
N ASN A 194 1.09 8.07 21.83
CA ASN A 194 2.09 7.01 21.66
C ASN A 194 3.39 7.36 22.43
N PRO A 195 3.87 6.48 23.33
CA PRO A 195 5.00 6.77 24.22
C PRO A 195 6.38 6.74 23.55
N TRP A 196 6.50 6.34 22.28
CA TRP A 196 7.80 6.09 21.62
C TRP A 196 8.58 7.34 21.15
N THR A 197 8.26 8.54 21.62
CA THR A 197 8.99 9.77 21.25
C THR A 197 9.86 10.31 22.37
N PRO A 198 11.18 10.42 22.17
CA PRO A 198 11.94 11.61 22.53
C PRO A 198 11.95 12.56 21.33
N GLU A 199 11.49 13.79 21.51
CA GLU A 199 11.20 14.77 20.44
C GLU A 199 12.37 15.15 19.52
N ARG A 200 13.63 14.78 19.81
CA ARG A 200 14.77 15.13 18.96
C ARG A 200 15.91 14.13 19.04
N PRO A 201 16.72 13.97 17.97
CA PRO A 201 17.95 13.19 18.03
C PRO A 201 18.87 13.68 19.16
N ARG A 202 19.59 12.78 19.84
CA ARG A 202 20.50 13.11 20.95
C ARG A 202 21.55 14.18 20.58
N TRP A 203 21.95 14.27 19.31
CA TRP A 203 22.90 15.26 18.79
C TRP A 203 22.34 16.69 18.68
N SER A 204 21.02 16.88 18.78
CA SER A 204 20.40 18.22 18.80
C SER A 204 20.51 18.93 20.15
N ARG A 205 21.08 18.27 21.18
CA ARG A 205 21.40 18.86 22.50
C ARG A 205 22.83 19.37 22.56
N VAL A 206 23.31 20.07 21.54
CA VAL A 206 24.56 20.84 21.67
C VAL A 206 24.21 22.12 22.44
N PRO A 207 24.78 22.39 23.63
CA PRO A 207 24.68 23.71 24.23
C PRO A 207 25.24 24.73 23.21
N PRO A 208 24.71 25.96 23.11
CA PRO A 208 25.30 26.96 22.23
C PRO A 208 26.78 27.11 22.62
N LEU A 209 27.67 26.67 21.74
CA LEU A 209 29.09 26.92 21.89
C LEU A 209 29.25 28.45 21.77
N LEU A 210 29.51 29.07 22.91
CA LEU A 210 29.98 30.44 23.00
C LEU A 210 31.17 30.61 22.05
N GLY A 211 30.97 31.38 20.98
CA GLY A 211 32.03 31.97 20.19
C GLY A 211 32.68 31.07 19.14
N VAL A 212 32.01 30.89 18.00
CA VAL A 212 32.72 30.70 16.73
C VAL A 212 32.16 31.70 15.73
N ARG A 213 32.98 32.69 15.37
CA ARG A 213 32.69 33.64 14.29
C ARG A 213 32.55 32.88 12.98
N ALA A 214 31.51 33.21 12.21
CA ALA A 214 31.30 32.68 10.86
C ALA A 214 32.52 33.00 9.98
N PHE A 215 33.21 31.95 9.52
CA PHE A 215 34.22 32.06 8.48
C PHE A 215 33.51 31.96 7.12
N SER A 216 33.49 33.05 6.37
CA SER A 216 33.06 33.06 4.97
C SER A 216 34.21 32.55 4.09
N GLY A 217 34.14 31.29 3.67
CA GLY A 217 35.04 30.70 2.67
C GLY A 217 34.43 30.72 1.26
N PRO A 218 35.24 30.76 0.19
CA PRO A 218 34.78 30.98 -1.18
C PRO A 218 34.08 29.74 -1.77
N ALA A 219 33.20 29.99 -2.73
CA ALA A 219 32.43 29.00 -3.46
C ALA A 219 33.33 27.92 -4.10
N TYR A 220 33.02 26.66 -3.81
CA TYR A 220 33.71 25.51 -4.36
C TYR A 220 32.99 25.02 -5.63
N GLU A 221 33.50 25.40 -6.80
CA GLU A 221 33.26 24.69 -8.06
C GLU A 221 34.27 23.56 -8.20
N GLY A 222 33.80 22.30 -8.28
CA GLY A 222 34.70 21.15 -8.31
C GLY A 222 34.07 19.84 -8.74
N ARG A 223 34.00 19.64 -10.06
CA ARG A 223 34.23 18.39 -10.83
C ARG A 223 33.83 17.05 -10.21
N HIS A 224 32.84 16.41 -10.83
CA HIS A 224 32.50 14.99 -10.65
C HIS A 224 33.65 14.06 -11.08
N ALA A 225 34.06 13.17 -10.17
CA ALA A 225 34.82 11.96 -10.49
C ALA A 225 33.84 10.77 -10.69
N PRO A 226 34.11 9.82 -11.60
CA PRO A 226 33.19 8.73 -11.90
C PRO A 226 33.20 7.67 -10.80
N THR A 227 32.03 7.35 -10.27
CA THR A 227 31.82 6.28 -9.30
C THR A 227 32.05 4.93 -9.95
N ARG A 228 32.96 4.12 -9.37
CA ARG A 228 33.22 2.74 -9.78
C ARG A 228 31.97 1.88 -9.51
N GLN A 229 31.33 1.41 -10.57
CA GLN A 229 30.14 0.54 -10.55
C GLN A 229 30.55 -0.87 -10.08
N LEU A 230 30.01 -1.32 -8.95
CA LEU A 230 30.12 -2.70 -8.49
C LEU A 230 29.21 -3.58 -9.36
N ALA A 231 29.80 -4.34 -10.28
CA ALA A 231 29.14 -5.06 -11.37
C ALA A 231 28.32 -6.32 -10.96
N GLY A 232 27.86 -6.42 -9.70
CA GLY A 232 27.16 -7.60 -9.17
C GLY A 232 25.64 -7.45 -9.01
N SER A 233 25.13 -6.24 -8.76
CA SER A 233 23.71 -5.96 -8.46
C SER A 233 22.86 -5.60 -9.68
N ASP A 234 23.50 -5.35 -10.83
CA ASP A 234 22.86 -4.73 -12.00
C ASP A 234 21.97 -5.70 -12.79
N ARG A 235 22.31 -7.00 -12.80
CA ARG A 235 21.55 -7.99 -13.61
C ARG A 235 20.16 -8.29 -13.03
N SER A 236 20.04 -8.40 -11.72
CA SER A 236 18.76 -8.68 -11.05
C SER A 236 17.82 -7.47 -11.09
N ALA A 237 18.36 -6.27 -10.90
CA ALA A 237 17.63 -5.02 -11.03
C ALA A 237 17.18 -4.75 -12.48
N GLN A 238 18.04 -5.01 -13.48
CA GLN A 238 17.65 -4.94 -14.89
C GLN A 238 16.61 -6.00 -15.27
N ALA A 239 16.72 -7.22 -14.75
CA ALA A 239 15.73 -8.26 -14.98
C ALA A 239 14.36 -7.87 -14.38
N PHE A 240 14.35 -7.31 -13.16
CA PHE A 240 13.15 -6.76 -12.53
C PHE A 240 12.54 -5.61 -13.34
N ARG A 241 13.35 -4.62 -13.73
CA ARG A 241 12.89 -3.49 -14.58
C ARG A 241 12.33 -3.97 -15.92
N ARG A 242 12.97 -4.92 -16.58
CA ARG A 242 12.48 -5.49 -17.85
C ARG A 242 11.15 -6.24 -17.66
N ARG A 243 10.99 -6.99 -16.57
CA ARG A 243 9.74 -7.69 -16.24
C ARG A 243 8.62 -6.71 -15.91
N LEU A 244 8.91 -5.66 -15.13
CA LEU A 244 7.94 -4.62 -14.79
C LEU A 244 7.45 -3.88 -16.03
N ILE A 245 8.37 -3.48 -16.92
CA ILE A 245 8.01 -2.85 -18.21
C ILE A 245 7.15 -3.80 -19.06
N ALA A 246 7.48 -5.09 -19.12
CA ALA A 246 6.69 -6.07 -19.87
C ALA A 246 5.28 -6.26 -19.29
N VAL A 247 5.13 -6.28 -17.96
CA VAL A 247 3.82 -6.39 -17.27
C VAL A 247 2.97 -5.15 -17.51
N LEU A 248 3.56 -3.95 -17.37
CA LEU A 248 2.86 -2.70 -17.65
C LEU A 248 2.43 -2.59 -19.12
N ALA A 249 3.30 -3.01 -20.05
CA ALA A 249 2.98 -3.04 -21.48
C ALA A 249 1.86 -4.03 -21.82
N ALA A 250 1.84 -5.22 -21.20
CA ALA A 250 0.78 -6.21 -21.39
C ALA A 250 -0.57 -5.72 -20.84
N SER A 251 -0.58 -5.10 -19.66
CA SER A 251 -1.79 -4.52 -19.05
C SER A 251 -2.37 -3.36 -19.89
N MET A 252 -1.51 -2.53 -20.49
CA MET A 252 -1.94 -1.48 -21.43
C MET A 252 -2.48 -2.06 -22.75
N ALA A 253 -1.95 -3.18 -23.23
CA ALA A 253 -2.44 -3.85 -24.44
C ALA A 253 -3.83 -4.48 -24.24
N GLU A 254 -4.09 -5.07 -23.07
CA GLU A 254 -5.42 -5.61 -22.72
C GLU A 254 -6.46 -4.50 -22.53
N SER A 255 -6.06 -3.33 -22.04
CA SER A 255 -6.94 -2.16 -21.88
C SER A 255 -7.39 -1.55 -23.21
N ASN A 256 -6.60 -1.70 -24.28
CA ASN A 256 -6.96 -1.27 -25.64
C ASN A 256 -7.88 -2.26 -26.38
N SER A 257 -8.16 -3.44 -25.81
CA SER A 257 -9.04 -4.44 -26.43
C SER A 257 -10.53 -4.11 -26.33
N TRP A 258 -10.90 -3.08 -25.54
CA TRP A 258 -12.28 -2.60 -25.40
C TRP A 258 -12.70 -1.53 -26.41
N PHE A 259 -11.81 -1.07 -27.31
CA PHE A 259 -12.14 -0.01 -28.29
C PHE A 259 -12.05 -0.42 -29.77
N ILE A 260 -11.89 -1.71 -30.10
CA ILE A 260 -11.97 -2.16 -31.50
C ILE A 260 -12.96 -3.31 -31.63
N GLY A 261 -14.23 -2.96 -31.58
CA GLY A 261 -15.30 -3.77 -32.16
C GLY A 261 -15.45 -3.45 -33.65
N ALA A 262 -15.60 -4.50 -34.45
CA ALA A 262 -15.93 -4.55 -35.88
C ALA A 262 -14.78 -4.38 -36.89
N GLY A 263 -14.36 -5.52 -37.46
CA GLY A 263 -13.66 -5.55 -38.74
C GLY A 263 -12.77 -6.77 -38.93
N ARG A 264 -13.32 -7.88 -39.42
CA ARG A 264 -12.49 -8.96 -40.01
C ARG A 264 -11.76 -8.38 -41.22
N GLN A 265 -10.45 -8.16 -41.12
CA GLN A 265 -9.57 -8.17 -42.27
C GLN A 265 -8.30 -8.95 -41.94
N ARG A 266 -7.98 -9.89 -42.83
CA ARG A 266 -6.78 -10.73 -42.79
C ARG A 266 -5.55 -9.82 -42.82
N LEU A 267 -4.66 -9.98 -41.85
CA LEU A 267 -3.34 -9.37 -41.87
C LEU A 267 -2.47 -10.11 -42.90
N LEU A 268 -2.13 -9.43 -43.99
CA LEU A 268 -0.95 -9.74 -44.80
C LEU A 268 0.24 -8.91 -44.29
N PRO A 269 1.48 -9.41 -44.39
CA PRO A 269 2.63 -8.79 -43.73
C PRO A 269 3.02 -7.44 -44.37
N PHE A 270 3.29 -6.47 -43.50
CA PHE A 270 3.71 -5.11 -43.84
C PHE A 270 5.16 -5.12 -44.35
N THR A 271 5.39 -4.58 -45.55
CA THR A 271 6.72 -4.19 -46.03
C THR A 271 6.81 -2.67 -46.16
N ARG A 272 8.05 -2.15 -46.05
CA ARG A 272 8.45 -0.75 -45.86
C ARG A 272 8.11 0.20 -47.03
N SER A 273 8.02 1.49 -46.68
CA SER A 273 7.99 2.71 -47.51
C SER A 273 6.56 3.17 -47.86
N SER A 274 6.12 4.38 -47.51
CA SER A 274 6.54 5.65 -48.13
C SER A 274 6.01 6.86 -47.35
N LEU A 275 6.76 7.97 -47.38
CA LEU A 275 6.36 9.31 -46.95
C LEU A 275 5.16 9.84 -47.75
N ILE A 276 4.07 10.26 -47.09
CA ILE A 276 3.12 11.26 -47.62
C ILE A 276 2.63 12.17 -46.49
N ARG A 277 2.91 13.48 -46.63
CA ARG A 277 2.27 14.57 -45.86
C ARG A 277 0.79 14.65 -46.22
N TYR A 278 -0.09 14.75 -45.23
CA TYR A 278 -1.48 15.16 -45.46
C TYR A 278 -1.81 16.42 -44.63
N ARG A 279 -2.25 17.47 -45.34
CA ARG A 279 -2.81 18.71 -44.80
C ARG A 279 -4.28 18.46 -44.43
N GLY A 280 -4.68 18.70 -43.19
CA GLY A 280 -6.09 18.69 -42.80
C GLY A 280 -6.80 20.02 -43.17
N PRO A 281 -8.08 20.01 -43.57
CA PRO A 281 -8.88 21.22 -43.64
C PRO A 281 -9.58 21.49 -42.29
N ALA A 282 -9.52 22.75 -41.87
CA ALA A 282 -10.25 23.30 -40.73
C ALA A 282 -11.74 23.43 -41.04
N LEU A 283 -12.61 23.10 -40.06
CA LEU A 283 -14.03 23.45 -40.10
C LEU A 283 -14.39 24.32 -38.88
N ARG A 284 -14.96 25.49 -39.20
CA ARG A 284 -15.50 26.51 -38.28
C ARG A 284 -16.88 26.11 -37.73
N PRO A 285 -17.32 26.71 -36.61
CA PRO A 285 -18.56 26.34 -35.92
C PRO A 285 -19.80 26.96 -36.58
N ARG A 286 -20.94 26.29 -36.46
CA ARG A 286 -22.27 26.87 -36.70
C ARG A 286 -23.16 26.68 -35.48
N SER A 287 -23.74 27.81 -35.07
CA SER A 287 -24.83 28.00 -34.13
C SER A 287 -26.18 27.62 -34.73
N SER A 288 -27.06 26.99 -33.95
CA SER A 288 -28.50 27.30 -33.91
C SER A 288 -29.21 26.46 -32.84
N SER A 289 -30.20 27.08 -32.24
CA SER A 289 -30.85 26.81 -30.96
C SER A 289 -32.24 26.13 -31.08
N ILE A 290 -32.75 25.63 -29.94
CA ILE A 290 -34.18 25.42 -29.52
C ILE A 290 -34.84 24.05 -29.88
N PRO A 291 -35.77 23.45 -29.07
CA PRO A 291 -36.13 23.61 -27.65
C PRO A 291 -36.14 22.31 -26.80
N LEU A 292 -36.29 22.50 -25.48
CA LEU A 292 -36.69 21.54 -24.45
C LEU A 292 -38.14 21.05 -24.62
N SER A 293 -38.38 19.75 -24.37
CA SER A 293 -39.70 19.20 -24.04
C SER A 293 -39.61 18.37 -22.76
N THR A 294 -40.34 18.83 -21.76
CA THR A 294 -40.66 18.19 -20.49
C THR A 294 -41.49 16.92 -20.73
N SER A 295 -41.17 15.82 -20.03
CA SER A 295 -42.16 14.78 -19.77
C SER A 295 -41.97 14.22 -18.36
N THR A 296 -42.99 14.48 -17.57
CA THR A 296 -43.18 14.14 -16.16
C THR A 296 -43.51 12.65 -16.04
N TYR A 297 -42.85 11.92 -15.15
CA TYR A 297 -43.35 10.64 -14.65
C TYR A 297 -43.55 10.73 -13.14
N LEU A 298 -44.82 10.75 -12.73
CA LEU A 298 -45.27 10.55 -11.36
C LEU A 298 -44.98 9.10 -10.95
N MET A 299 -44.33 8.88 -9.81
CA MET A 299 -44.53 7.66 -9.03
C MET A 299 -45.29 8.02 -7.76
N SER A 300 -46.52 7.51 -7.69
CA SER A 300 -47.44 7.59 -6.56
C SER A 300 -47.04 6.58 -5.49
N SER A 301 -47.04 7.04 -4.25
CA SER A 301 -46.94 6.27 -3.02
C SER A 301 -48.31 5.76 -2.57
N GLN A 302 -48.45 4.47 -2.34
CA GLN A 302 -49.39 3.77 -1.43
C GLN A 302 -49.06 2.27 -1.59
N GLY A 303 -48.63 1.48 -0.60
CA GLY A 303 -49.05 1.41 0.78
C GLY A 303 -50.10 0.29 0.92
N MET A 304 -49.69 -0.95 1.17
CA MET A 304 -50.41 -1.84 2.10
C MET A 304 -49.64 -3.12 2.42
N ASN A 305 -49.74 -3.44 3.70
CA ASN A 305 -49.17 -4.54 4.46
C ASN A 305 -50.17 -5.72 4.48
N ARG A 306 -49.71 -6.99 4.40
CA ARG A 306 -50.08 -8.15 5.26
C ARG A 306 -50.16 -9.54 4.59
N ARG A 307 -49.60 -10.49 5.37
CA ARG A 307 -50.01 -11.90 5.66
C ARG A 307 -49.50 -13.06 4.78
N LEU A 308 -48.47 -13.70 5.34
CA LEU A 308 -48.36 -15.13 5.74
C LEU A 308 -49.45 -16.13 5.33
N SER A 309 -49.02 -17.21 4.65
CA SER A 309 -49.29 -18.66 4.84
C SER A 309 -48.78 -19.33 3.55
N GLY A 310 -47.87 -20.30 3.49
CA GLY A 310 -47.69 -21.49 4.31
C GLY A 310 -47.98 -22.71 3.41
N VAL A 311 -46.97 -23.33 2.78
CA VAL A 311 -47.08 -24.67 2.18
C VAL A 311 -45.78 -25.46 2.37
N LEU A 312 -45.87 -26.36 3.34
CA LEU A 312 -45.26 -27.68 3.55
C LEU A 312 -44.56 -28.36 2.34
N VAL A 313 -43.30 -28.77 2.51
CA VAL A 313 -42.77 -30.00 1.88
C VAL A 313 -41.91 -30.79 2.88
N ARG A 314 -42.12 -32.09 2.84
CA ARG A 314 -41.87 -33.17 3.81
C ARG A 314 -40.46 -33.74 3.65
N MET A 315 -39.75 -33.99 4.76
CA MET A 315 -38.55 -34.83 4.84
C MET A 315 -38.94 -36.24 5.35
N PRO A 316 -38.31 -37.33 4.88
CA PRO A 316 -38.50 -38.65 5.47
C PRO A 316 -37.49 -38.91 6.59
N SER A 317 -38.01 -39.40 7.72
CA SER A 317 -37.27 -39.97 8.85
C SER A 317 -37.20 -41.49 8.75
N ALA A 318 -36.06 -42.09 9.11
CA ALA A 318 -35.99 -43.48 9.56
C ALA A 318 -35.16 -43.56 10.85
N SER A 319 -35.77 -44.18 11.85
CA SER A 319 -35.36 -44.40 13.23
C SER A 319 -34.43 -45.60 13.41
N THR A 320 -33.67 -45.65 14.51
CA THR A 320 -33.66 -46.83 15.40
C THR A 320 -33.18 -46.46 16.81
N ASN A 321 -33.88 -47.08 17.78
CA ASN A 321 -33.78 -46.96 19.24
C ASN A 321 -32.63 -47.81 19.82
N VAL A 322 -32.02 -47.35 20.93
CA VAL A 322 -31.53 -48.21 22.02
C VAL A 322 -31.74 -47.50 23.36
N ARG A 323 -32.31 -48.21 24.35
CA ARG A 323 -32.52 -47.80 25.76
C ARG A 323 -31.32 -48.19 26.64
N PRO A 324 -31.11 -47.56 27.81
CA PRO A 324 -30.09 -47.99 28.77
C PRO A 324 -30.63 -48.88 29.89
N GLU A 325 -29.74 -49.71 30.45
CA GLU A 325 -29.74 -50.19 31.85
C GLU A 325 -28.81 -49.29 32.68
#